data_AF-A0A9E5ET84-F1
#
_entry.id   AF-A0A9E5ET84-F1
#
_cell.length_a   1.000
_cell.length_b   1.000
_cell.length_c   1.000
_cell.angle_alpha   90.00
_cell.angle_beta   90.00
_cell.angle_gamma   90.00
#
_symmetry.space_group_name_H-M   'P 1'
#
loop_
_entity.id
_entity.type
_entity.pdbx_description
1 polymer ?
#
loop_
_entity_poly.entity_id
_entity_poly.type
_entity_poly.pdbx_seq_one_letter_code
_entity_poly.pdbx_strand_id
1 'polypeptide(L)'
;MSLILTILIFSAYSCVALADESFPKVIAQAVGLKGGSKPQGVILKTEAELSKFLNVPGADSLIKIKQLLKVNEINFENQMILVIQGGECKSGGFKVSFEKLEIKGATLQVLWKLQGPPADAFVTQALTYPSLILLVEKHKGEIIFKQTIDTKK
;
A
#
# COMPACT_ATOMS: atom_id res chain seq x y z
N MET A 1 39.40 -31.30 42.55
CA MET A 1 39.02 -29.87 42.62
C MET A 1 38.29 -29.53 41.34
N SER A 2 37.06 -29.07 41.51
CA SER A 2 35.99 -29.07 40.52
C SER A 2 36.05 -27.87 39.58
N LEU A 3 35.96 -28.17 38.28
CA LEU A 3 35.15 -27.51 37.24
C LEU A 3 34.67 -26.06 37.54
N ILE A 4 35.26 -25.06 36.88
CA ILE A 4 34.55 -23.81 36.54
C ILE A 4 34.69 -23.57 35.04
N LEU A 5 33.63 -24.02 34.37
CA LEU A 5 33.19 -23.71 33.03
C LEU A 5 32.61 -22.28 33.06
N THR A 6 33.19 -21.34 32.31
CA THR A 6 32.59 -20.03 32.05
C THR A 6 32.93 -19.68 30.59
N ILE A 7 32.10 -20.13 29.66
CA ILE A 7 31.09 -19.28 29.01
C ILE A 7 31.76 -18.03 28.40
N LEU A 8 32.42 -18.22 27.25
CA LEU A 8 32.62 -17.15 26.28
C LEU A 8 31.55 -17.31 25.22
N ILE A 9 30.46 -16.59 25.48
CA ILE A 9 29.26 -16.44 24.67
C ILE A 9 29.68 -15.97 23.28
N PHE A 10 29.41 -16.80 22.27
CA PHE A 10 28.65 -16.42 21.09
C PHE A 10 28.79 -14.94 20.65
N SER A 11 29.99 -14.52 20.26
CA SER A 11 30.21 -13.30 19.46
C SER A 11 29.87 -13.60 17.98
N ALA A 12 28.67 -14.11 17.77
CA ALA A 12 28.05 -14.28 16.46
C ALA A 12 26.61 -13.78 16.54
N TYR A 13 26.41 -12.63 17.18
CA TYR A 13 25.18 -11.87 17.02
C TYR A 13 25.43 -10.75 16.03
N SER A 14 25.00 -11.07 14.81
CA SER A 14 24.36 -10.11 13.93
C SER A 14 25.28 -9.03 13.39
N CYS A 15 26.20 -9.44 12.53
CA CYS A 15 26.34 -8.69 11.29
C CYS A 15 24.99 -8.83 10.56
N VAL A 16 23.99 -8.02 10.96
CA VAL A 16 22.82 -7.78 10.12
C VAL A 16 23.42 -7.21 8.87
N ALA A 17 23.54 -8.05 7.84
CA ALA A 17 23.55 -7.55 6.49
C ALA A 17 22.24 -6.76 6.39
N LEU A 18 22.34 -5.44 6.62
CA LEU A 18 21.48 -4.47 5.98
C LEU A 18 21.78 -4.68 4.50
N ALA A 19 21.17 -5.73 3.94
CA ALA A 19 20.91 -5.80 2.53
C ALA A 19 20.36 -4.42 2.22
N ASP A 20 21.01 -3.77 1.27
CA ASP A 20 20.57 -2.56 0.62
C ASP A 20 19.12 -2.81 0.19
N GLU A 21 18.17 -2.58 1.10
CA GLU A 21 16.75 -2.76 0.85
C GLU A 21 16.40 -1.59 -0.03
N SER A 22 16.51 -1.83 -1.34
CA SER A 22 16.13 -0.91 -2.38
C SER A 22 14.79 -0.30 -2.00
N PHE A 23 14.79 0.99 -1.70
CA PHE A 23 13.60 1.69 -1.27
C PHE A 23 12.54 1.54 -2.37
N PRO A 24 11.40 0.90 -2.10
CA PRO A 24 10.48 0.50 -3.14
C PRO A 24 9.96 1.74 -3.86
N LYS A 25 10.18 1.80 -5.16
CA LYS A 25 9.74 2.92 -5.99
C LYS A 25 8.27 2.78 -6.36
N VAL A 26 7.55 3.90 -6.36
CA VAL A 26 6.22 3.99 -6.97
C VAL A 26 6.39 4.13 -8.48
N ILE A 27 5.87 3.14 -9.22
CA ILE A 27 5.98 3.04 -10.68
C ILE A 27 4.81 3.76 -11.34
N ALA A 28 3.60 3.55 -10.82
CA ALA A 28 2.38 4.16 -11.36
C ALA A 28 1.32 4.32 -10.27
N GLN A 29 0.37 5.22 -10.50
CA GLN A 29 -0.77 5.44 -9.64
C GLN A 29 -2.05 5.64 -10.46
N ALA A 30 -3.17 5.14 -9.96
CA ALA A 30 -4.47 5.29 -10.61
C ALA A 30 -5.61 5.41 -9.60
N VAL A 31 -6.66 6.09 -10.01
CA VAL A 31 -7.95 6.17 -9.32
C VAL A 31 -9.01 5.50 -10.18
N GLY A 32 -10.17 5.18 -9.60
CA GLY A 32 -11.32 4.66 -10.36
C GLY A 32 -11.75 3.24 -10.02
N LEU A 33 -11.10 2.59 -9.05
CA LEU A 33 -11.69 1.42 -8.40
C LEU A 33 -12.62 1.86 -7.27
N LYS A 34 -13.71 1.11 -7.07
CA LYS A 34 -14.60 1.32 -5.93
C LYS A 34 -13.89 0.83 -4.66
N GLY A 35 -13.76 1.72 -3.67
CA GLY A 35 -13.26 1.37 -2.34
C GLY A 35 -14.26 0.53 -1.53
N GLY A 36 -13.83 0.07 -0.35
CA GLY A 36 -14.69 -0.53 0.66
C GLY A 36 -15.34 0.50 1.58
N SER A 37 -16.29 0.08 2.42
CA SER A 37 -16.99 0.96 3.37
C SER A 37 -16.12 1.46 4.51
N LYS A 38 -15.00 0.78 4.80
CA LYS A 38 -14.04 1.18 5.85
C LYS A 38 -12.70 1.55 5.23
N PRO A 39 -11.96 2.49 5.84
CA PRO A 39 -10.57 2.74 5.48
C PRO A 39 -9.75 1.46 5.62
N GLN A 40 -9.13 1.01 4.53
CA GLN A 40 -8.28 -0.18 4.55
C GLN A 40 -7.25 -0.16 3.41
N GLY A 41 -6.11 -0.79 3.66
CA GLY A 41 -5.14 -1.08 2.62
C GLY A 41 -5.20 -2.54 2.22
N VAL A 42 -5.10 -2.80 0.92
CA VAL A 42 -5.07 -4.14 0.35
C VAL A 42 -3.77 -4.29 -0.43
N ILE A 43 -3.07 -5.39 -0.20
CA ILE A 43 -1.82 -5.72 -0.88
C ILE A 43 -2.14 -6.85 -1.84
N LEU A 44 -1.82 -6.67 -3.11
CA LEU A 44 -2.00 -7.67 -4.15
C LEU A 44 -0.63 -8.02 -4.71
N LYS A 45 -0.14 -9.20 -4.36
CA LYS A 45 1.16 -9.75 -4.76
C LYS A 45 1.02 -10.76 -5.90
N THR A 46 -0.19 -11.20 -6.23
CA THR A 46 -0.45 -12.19 -7.28
C THR A 46 -1.63 -11.80 -8.17
N GLU A 47 -1.67 -12.38 -9.37
CA GLU A 47 -2.82 -12.25 -10.28
C GLU A 47 -4.11 -12.82 -9.67
N ALA A 48 -4.01 -13.91 -8.90
CA ALA A 48 -5.16 -14.53 -8.24
C ALA A 48 -5.81 -13.60 -7.20
N GLU A 49 -4.99 -12.91 -6.39
CA GLU A 49 -5.46 -11.90 -5.44
C GLU A 49 -6.11 -10.72 -6.16
N LEU A 50 -5.51 -10.26 -7.27
CA LEU A 50 -6.09 -9.20 -8.10
C LEU A 50 -7.45 -9.60 -8.66
N SER A 51 -7.57 -10.82 -9.19
CA SER A 51 -8.81 -11.36 -9.75
C SER A 51 -9.92 -11.42 -8.70
N LYS A 52 -9.57 -11.92 -7.50
CA LYS A 52 -10.48 -11.97 -6.36
C LYS A 52 -10.89 -10.58 -5.90
N PHE A 53 -9.97 -9.62 -5.89
CA PHE A 53 -10.26 -8.25 -5.48
C PHE A 53 -11.19 -7.53 -6.47
N LEU A 54 -10.98 -7.73 -7.78
CA LEU A 54 -11.80 -7.11 -8.83
C LEU A 54 -13.10 -7.87 -9.14
N ASN A 55 -13.24 -9.09 -8.63
CA ASN A 55 -14.36 -10.00 -8.92
C ASN A 55 -14.56 -10.24 -10.43
N VAL A 56 -13.46 -10.33 -11.18
CA VAL A 56 -13.45 -10.66 -12.62
C VAL A 56 -12.33 -11.66 -12.92
N PRO A 57 -12.38 -12.41 -14.04
CA PRO A 57 -11.32 -13.35 -14.41
C PRO A 57 -9.93 -12.70 -14.49
N GLY A 58 -8.85 -13.48 -14.32
CA GLY A 58 -7.48 -12.96 -14.21
C GLY A 58 -6.98 -12.18 -15.42
N ALA A 59 -7.25 -12.68 -16.63
CA ALA A 59 -6.88 -11.99 -17.86
C ALA A 59 -7.55 -10.59 -17.96
N ASP A 60 -8.85 -10.52 -17.67
CA ASP A 60 -9.61 -9.26 -17.71
C ASP A 60 -9.19 -8.30 -16.59
N SER A 61 -8.88 -8.85 -15.41
CA SER A 61 -8.36 -8.11 -14.26
C SER A 61 -7.05 -7.42 -14.60
N LEU A 62 -6.13 -8.16 -15.22
CA LEU A 62 -4.84 -7.66 -15.69
C LEU A 62 -4.99 -6.58 -16.75
N ILE A 63 -5.86 -6.78 -17.74
CA ILE A 63 -6.11 -5.77 -18.79
C ILE A 63 -6.65 -4.48 -18.15
N LYS A 64 -7.65 -4.60 -17.29
CA LYS A 64 -8.27 -3.45 -16.62
C LYS A 64 -7.28 -2.68 -15.76
N ILE A 65 -6.47 -3.37 -14.96
CA ILE A 65 -5.52 -2.70 -14.07
C ILE A 65 -4.38 -2.04 -14.84
N LYS A 66 -3.91 -2.66 -15.92
CA LYS A 66 -2.91 -2.08 -16.84
C LYS A 66 -3.42 -0.81 -17.50
N GLN A 67 -4.67 -0.83 -17.97
CA GLN A 67 -5.32 0.35 -18.54
C GLN A 67 -5.49 1.48 -17.52
N LEU A 68 -5.92 1.16 -16.29
CA LEU A 68 -6.06 2.14 -15.22
C LEU A 68 -4.72 2.79 -14.84
N LEU A 69 -3.68 1.98 -14.65
CA LEU A 69 -2.33 2.42 -14.30
C LEU A 69 -1.54 3.00 -15.48
N LYS A 70 -2.05 2.86 -16.72
CA LYS A 70 -1.37 3.24 -17.96
C LYS A 70 0.02 2.62 -18.09
N VAL A 71 0.13 1.32 -17.76
CA VAL A 71 1.36 0.53 -17.86
C VAL A 71 1.20 -0.60 -18.87
N ASN A 72 2.29 -0.97 -19.53
CA ASN A 72 2.27 -2.04 -20.53
C ASN A 72 2.24 -3.44 -19.90
N GLU A 73 2.94 -3.61 -18.78
CA GLU A 73 3.12 -4.89 -18.10
C GLU A 73 3.20 -4.69 -16.58
N ILE A 74 2.79 -5.73 -15.84
CA ILE A 74 2.94 -5.83 -14.39
C ILE A 74 3.63 -7.15 -14.10
N ASN A 75 4.80 -7.10 -13.47
CA ASN A 75 5.57 -8.28 -13.10
C ASN A 75 5.48 -8.51 -11.59
N PHE A 76 4.60 -9.42 -11.17
CA PHE A 76 4.36 -9.74 -9.75
C PHE A 76 5.56 -10.41 -9.03
N GLU A 77 6.59 -10.83 -9.75
CA GLU A 77 7.84 -11.28 -9.13
C GLU A 77 8.57 -10.11 -8.46
N ASN A 78 8.60 -8.97 -9.13
CA ASN A 78 9.36 -7.77 -8.73
C ASN A 78 8.49 -6.60 -8.28
N GLN A 79 7.19 -6.66 -8.55
CA GLN A 79 6.23 -5.59 -8.30
C GLN A 79 5.05 -6.11 -7.49
N MET A 80 4.36 -5.19 -6.84
CA MET A 80 3.11 -5.45 -6.14
C MET A 80 2.16 -4.27 -6.32
N ILE A 81 0.87 -4.53 -6.16
CA ILE A 81 -0.15 -3.49 -6.20
C ILE A 81 -0.63 -3.22 -4.78
N LEU A 82 -0.67 -1.95 -4.41
CA LEU A 82 -1.23 -1.48 -3.15
C LEU A 82 -2.52 -0.73 -3.46
N VAL A 83 -3.63 -1.15 -2.88
CA VAL A 83 -4.91 -0.45 -2.98
C VAL A 83 -5.22 0.20 -1.65
N ILE A 84 -5.36 1.52 -1.66
CA ILE A 84 -5.69 2.33 -0.49
C ILE A 84 -7.15 2.73 -0.63
N GLN A 85 -8.00 2.26 0.28
CA GLN A 85 -9.43 2.56 0.30
C GLN A 85 -9.70 3.57 1.42
N GLY A 86 -10.41 4.64 1.07
CA GLY A 86 -10.72 5.75 1.99
C GLY A 86 -11.95 5.52 2.87
N GLY A 87 -12.68 4.43 2.68
CA GLY A 87 -13.95 4.18 3.34
C GLY A 87 -15.14 4.87 2.69
N GLU A 88 -16.31 4.74 3.32
CA GLU A 88 -17.53 5.42 2.90
C GLU A 88 -17.49 6.91 3.27
N CYS A 89 -17.78 7.76 2.28
CA CYS A 89 -17.89 9.21 2.44
C CYS A 89 -19.31 9.66 2.12
N LYS A 90 -19.86 10.59 2.92
CA LYS A 90 -21.27 11.03 2.79
C LYS A 90 -21.57 11.94 1.61
N SER A 91 -20.54 12.41 0.91
CA SER A 91 -20.66 13.21 -0.30
C SER A 91 -19.58 12.83 -1.32
N GLY A 92 -19.70 13.36 -2.53
CA GLY A 92 -18.60 13.42 -3.48
C GLY A 92 -17.51 14.39 -3.05
N GLY A 93 -16.41 14.39 -3.83
CA GLY A 93 -15.28 15.31 -3.65
C GLY A 93 -14.18 14.81 -2.70
N PHE A 94 -14.41 13.69 -2.00
CA PHE A 94 -13.35 13.03 -1.23
C PHE A 94 -12.38 12.32 -2.15
N LYS A 95 -11.09 12.39 -1.82
CA LYS A 95 -10.02 11.67 -2.54
C LYS A 95 -9.01 11.05 -1.58
N VAL A 96 -8.61 9.84 -1.88
CA VAL A 96 -7.45 9.21 -1.24
C VAL A 96 -6.19 9.74 -1.92
N SER A 97 -5.28 10.28 -1.14
CA SER A 97 -4.01 10.83 -1.62
C SER A 97 -2.85 10.05 -0.99
N PHE A 98 -1.98 9.51 -1.83
CA PHE A 98 -0.70 8.97 -1.39
C PHE A 98 0.25 10.12 -1.02
N GLU A 99 0.95 9.98 0.11
CA GLU A 99 1.91 10.99 0.56
C GLU A 99 3.35 10.53 0.31
N LYS A 100 3.72 9.39 0.89
CA LYS A 100 5.04 8.79 0.70
C LYS A 100 5.08 7.35 1.18
N LEU A 101 6.12 6.65 0.76
CA LEU A 101 6.58 5.42 1.39
C LEU A 101 7.63 5.79 2.45
N GLU A 102 7.64 5.08 3.58
CA GLU A 102 8.61 5.30 4.65
C GLU A 102 9.01 3.95 5.25
N ILE A 103 10.30 3.62 5.25
CA ILE A 103 10.81 2.38 5.85
C ILE A 103 11.10 2.63 7.34
N LYS A 104 10.57 1.78 8.22
CA LYS A 104 10.91 1.74 9.65
C LYS A 104 11.28 0.32 10.05
N GLY A 105 12.57 0.07 10.24
CA GLY A 105 13.07 -1.29 10.42
C GLY A 105 12.79 -2.13 9.17
N ALA A 106 12.10 -3.26 9.33
CA ALA A 106 11.68 -4.11 8.21
C ALA A 106 10.29 -3.72 7.63
N THR A 107 9.62 -2.70 8.19
CA THR A 107 8.25 -2.36 7.82
C THR A 107 8.21 -1.20 6.85
N LEU A 108 7.55 -1.39 5.71
CA LEU A 108 7.20 -0.33 4.76
C LEU A 108 5.88 0.33 5.19
N GLN A 109 5.93 1.60 5.58
CA GLN A 109 4.76 2.41 5.87
C GLN A 109 4.29 3.12 4.60
N VAL A 110 3.06 2.85 4.19
CA VAL A 110 2.36 3.57 3.13
C VAL A 110 1.60 4.70 3.79
N LEU A 111 2.15 5.91 3.73
CA LEU A 111 1.50 7.11 4.26
C LEU A 111 0.53 7.66 3.24
N TRP A 112 -0.70 7.89 3.69
CA TRP A 112 -1.77 8.37 2.83
C TRP A 112 -2.74 9.23 3.64
N LYS A 113 -3.56 10.02 2.95
CA LYS A 113 -4.60 10.82 3.59
C LYS A 113 -5.89 10.79 2.81
N LEU A 114 -7.00 10.93 3.53
CA LEU A 114 -8.30 11.19 2.95
C LEU A 114 -8.51 12.70 2.90
N GLN A 115 -8.42 13.28 1.71
CA GLN A 115 -8.67 14.71 1.52
C GLN A 115 -10.14 14.92 1.21
N GLY A 116 -10.81 15.70 2.05
CA GLY A 116 -12.16 16.17 1.77
C GLY A 116 -12.19 17.21 0.64
N PRO A 117 -13.38 17.47 0.09
CA PRO A 117 -13.59 18.61 -0.79
C PRO A 117 -13.28 19.93 -0.06
N PRO A 118 -12.94 21.01 -0.79
CA PRO A 118 -12.95 22.37 -0.24
C PRO A 118 -14.29 22.72 0.41
N ALA A 119 -14.26 23.58 1.43
CA ALA A 119 -15.46 23.95 2.20
C ALA A 119 -16.53 24.67 1.34
N ASP A 120 -16.11 25.33 0.27
CA ASP A 120 -16.93 26.07 -0.68
C ASP A 120 -17.26 25.27 -1.95
N ALA A 121 -16.80 24.01 -2.04
CA ALA A 121 -17.05 23.19 -3.22
C ALA A 121 -18.51 22.72 -3.28
N PHE A 122 -19.13 22.89 -4.44
CA PHE A 122 -20.37 22.20 -4.77
C PHE A 122 -20.10 20.70 -4.92
N VAL A 123 -20.63 19.91 -3.98
CA VAL A 123 -20.43 18.46 -3.95
C VAL A 123 -21.74 17.70 -4.15
N THR A 124 -21.63 16.54 -4.78
CA THR A 124 -22.75 15.62 -4.94
C THR A 124 -23.13 15.01 -3.59
N GLN A 125 -24.42 15.00 -3.27
CA GLN A 125 -24.94 14.39 -2.04
C GLN A 125 -25.22 12.90 -2.29
N ALA A 126 -24.14 12.11 -2.34
CA ALA A 126 -24.19 10.67 -2.54
C ALA A 126 -23.09 9.98 -1.75
N LEU A 127 -23.36 8.74 -1.33
CA LEU A 127 -22.35 7.88 -0.72
C LEU A 127 -21.26 7.56 -1.75
N THR A 128 -20.01 7.89 -1.44
CA THR A 128 -18.85 7.60 -2.29
C THR A 128 -17.83 6.75 -1.58
N TYR A 129 -16.98 6.07 -2.36
CA TYR A 129 -16.00 5.09 -1.88
C TYR A 129 -14.65 5.35 -2.54
N PRO A 130 -13.96 6.45 -2.20
CA PRO A 130 -12.71 6.82 -2.85
C PRO A 130 -11.64 5.75 -2.62
N SER A 131 -10.85 5.49 -3.66
CA SER A 131 -9.68 4.60 -3.57
C SER A 131 -8.56 5.08 -4.47
N LEU A 132 -7.35 4.65 -4.14
CA LEU A 132 -6.13 4.89 -4.90
C LEU A 132 -5.40 3.56 -5.06
N ILE A 133 -4.87 3.34 -6.25
CA ILE A 133 -4.09 2.16 -6.62
C ILE A 133 -2.68 2.63 -6.87
N LEU A 134 -1.70 1.93 -6.30
CA LEU A 134 -0.28 2.15 -6.53
C LEU A 134 0.32 0.87 -7.06
N LEU A 135 1.08 0.97 -8.15
CA LEU A 135 2.03 -0.06 -8.56
C LEU A 135 3.38 0.31 -7.99
N VAL A 136 3.94 -0.58 -7.18
CA VAL A 136 5.21 -0.34 -6.49
C VAL A 136 6.13 -1.54 -6.65
N GLU A 137 7.42 -1.31 -6.48
CA GLU A 137 8.39 -2.40 -6.32
C GLU A 137 8.07 -3.24 -5.09
N LYS A 138 8.30 -4.54 -5.18
CA LYS A 138 7.94 -5.51 -4.16
C LYS A 138 8.83 -5.33 -2.92
N HIS A 139 8.20 -5.09 -1.78
CA HIS A 139 8.86 -5.08 -0.49
C HIS A 139 8.79 -6.46 0.16
N LYS A 140 9.90 -6.93 0.72
CA LYS A 140 9.96 -8.25 1.37
C LYS A 140 9.37 -8.23 2.77
N GLY A 141 9.53 -7.13 3.48
CA GLY A 141 9.05 -6.98 4.85
C GLY A 141 7.56 -6.71 4.98
N GLU A 142 7.14 -6.39 6.20
CA GLU A 142 5.76 -6.04 6.50
C GLU A 142 5.37 -4.73 5.80
N ILE A 143 4.12 -4.62 5.34
CA ILE A 143 3.60 -3.40 4.74
C ILE A 143 2.40 -2.96 5.55
N ILE A 144 2.46 -1.72 6.07
CA ILE A 144 1.37 -1.14 6.85
C ILE A 144 0.85 0.12 6.17
N PHE A 145 -0.46 0.33 6.26
CA PHE A 145 -1.11 1.52 5.72
C PHE A 145 -1.43 2.46 6.87
N LYS A 146 -0.85 3.65 6.85
CA LYS A 146 -1.02 4.63 7.91
C LYS A 146 -1.67 5.89 7.35
N GLN A 147 -2.88 6.15 7.81
CA GLN A 147 -3.56 7.39 7.47
C GLN A 147 -2.94 8.54 8.26
N THR A 148 -2.45 9.55 7.55
CA THR A 148 -2.06 10.84 8.12
C THR A 148 -3.34 11.66 8.28
N ILE A 149 -3.62 12.06 9.52
CA ILE A 149 -4.72 12.96 9.83
C ILE A 149 -4.10 14.35 10.00
N ASP A 150 -4.46 15.27 9.10
CA ASP A 150 -4.10 16.68 9.26
C ASP A 150 -4.76 17.20 10.55
N THR A 151 -3.99 17.26 11.63
CA THR A 151 -4.41 17.86 12.91
C THR A 151 -4.27 19.38 12.80
N LYS A 152 -4.96 19.98 11.84
CA LYS A 152 -5.24 21.41 11.90
C LYS A 152 -6.58 21.58 12.60
N LYS A 153 -6.46 21.75 13.92
CA LYS A 153 -7.53 22.18 14.82
C LYS A 153 -7.83 23.66 14.60
#